data_AF-A0A0T0M680-F1
#
_entry.id   AF-A0A0T0M680-F1
#
_cell.length_a   1.000
_cell.length_b   1.000
_cell.length_c   1.000
_cell.angle_alpha   90.00
_cell.angle_beta   90.00
_cell.angle_gamma   90.00
#
_symmetry.space_group_name_H-M   'P 1'
#
loop_
_entity.id
_entity.type
_entity.pdbx_description
1 polymer ?
#
loop_
_entity_poly.entity_id
_entity_poly.type
_entity_poly.pdbx_seq_one_letter_code
_entity_poly.pdbx_strand_id
1 'polypeptide(L)'
;MIWISWFGQPLTAGAIVILSSFSLFIFKFKREAVLILSTLLSSILGLGLKMLVNRPRPSKDLVVLLEETKFQSFPSGHVLFYTVFCGALILIILRSKAIKNKIKLFLIATCLSVIFFGSVSRVYLGAHWFTDVLGAFVLGVFIVLIMGYFYIEKEKNVSEI
;
A
#
# COMPACT_ATOMS: atom_id res chain seq x y z
N MET A 1 -1.08 12.73 13.66
CA MET A 1 -1.69 11.98 12.53
C MET A 1 -1.30 12.51 11.16
N ILE A 2 -1.15 13.82 10.95
CA ILE A 2 -0.68 14.42 9.68
C ILE A 2 0.68 13.83 9.22
N TRP A 3 1.61 13.59 10.15
CA TRP A 3 2.90 12.96 9.82
C TRP A 3 2.78 11.54 9.26
N ILE A 4 1.76 10.78 9.69
CA ILE A 4 1.53 9.40 9.22
C ILE A 4 0.91 9.44 7.81
N SER A 5 0.08 10.44 7.49
CA SER A 5 -0.47 10.58 6.15
C SER A 5 0.57 11.02 5.12
N TRP A 6 1.67 11.66 5.54
CA TRP A 6 2.74 12.09 4.63
C TRP A 6 3.32 10.96 3.79
N PHE A 7 3.49 9.75 4.35
CA PHE A 7 4.01 8.59 3.61
C PHE A 7 3.08 8.11 2.49
N GLY A 8 1.79 8.41 2.57
CA GLY A 8 0.78 8.03 1.59
C GLY A 8 0.50 9.10 0.54
N GLN A 9 1.18 10.25 0.59
CA GLN A 9 1.04 11.25 -0.47
C GLN A 9 1.63 10.70 -1.79
N PRO A 10 1.06 11.05 -2.96
CA PRO A 10 1.46 10.43 -4.22
C PRO A 10 2.96 10.53 -4.54
N LEU A 11 3.57 11.70 -4.31
CA LEU A 11 5.00 11.93 -4.59
C LEU A 11 5.91 11.14 -3.64
N THR A 12 5.59 11.15 -2.34
CA THR A 12 6.37 10.46 -1.31
C THR A 12 6.23 8.95 -1.46
N ALA A 13 5.01 8.45 -1.66
CA ALA A 13 4.72 7.05 -1.94
C ALA A 13 5.46 6.56 -3.19
N GLY A 14 5.41 7.33 -4.29
CA GLY A 14 6.14 7.02 -5.52
C GLY A 14 7.65 6.95 -5.31
N ALA A 15 8.22 7.93 -4.59
CA ALA A 15 9.64 7.93 -4.25
C ALA A 15 10.03 6.72 -3.38
N ILE A 16 9.23 6.37 -2.37
CA ILE A 16 9.47 5.20 -1.51
C ILE A 16 9.52 3.93 -2.34
N VAL A 17 8.57 3.73 -3.26
CA VAL A 17 8.54 2.54 -4.12
C VAL A 17 9.76 2.47 -5.02
N ILE A 18 10.07 3.58 -5.72
CA ILE A 18 11.19 3.64 -6.66
C ILE A 18 12.52 3.39 -5.93
N LEU A 19 12.76 4.08 -4.82
CA LEU A 19 13.99 3.93 -4.04
C LEU A 19 14.11 2.51 -3.45
N SER A 20 13.05 1.97 -2.88
CA SER A 20 13.05 0.60 -2.32
C SER A 20 13.32 -0.44 -3.40
N SER A 21 12.64 -0.34 -4.55
CA SER A 21 12.87 -1.21 -5.70
C SER A 21 14.30 -1.10 -6.22
N PHE A 22 14.81 0.13 -6.38
CA PHE A 22 16.16 0.38 -6.85
C PHE A 22 17.21 -0.21 -5.89
N SER A 23 17.06 0.01 -4.58
CA SER A 23 17.94 -0.59 -3.58
C SER A 23 17.94 -2.11 -3.66
N LEU A 24 16.77 -2.76 -3.70
CA LEU A 24 16.67 -4.22 -3.84
C LEU A 24 17.35 -4.72 -5.12
N PHE A 25 17.23 -3.98 -6.22
CA PHE A 25 17.88 -4.31 -7.48
C PHE A 25 19.41 -4.26 -7.38
N ILE A 26 19.96 -3.23 -6.75
CA ILE A 26 21.42 -3.09 -6.52
C ILE A 26 21.95 -4.22 -5.63
N PHE A 27 21.21 -4.60 -4.60
CA PHE A 27 21.54 -5.73 -3.72
C PHE A 27 21.20 -7.12 -4.31
N LYS A 28 20.96 -7.22 -5.62
CA LYS A 28 20.69 -8.46 -6.37
C LYS A 28 19.37 -9.18 -6.03
N PHE A 29 18.49 -8.57 -5.26
CA PHE A 29 17.12 -9.04 -4.99
C PHE A 29 16.16 -8.62 -6.13
N LYS A 30 16.44 -9.08 -7.35
CA LYS A 30 15.74 -8.62 -8.57
C LYS A 30 14.24 -8.93 -8.55
N ARG A 31 13.83 -10.04 -7.95
CA ARG A 31 12.43 -10.48 -7.95
C ARG A 31 11.61 -9.64 -6.97
N GLU A 32 12.19 -9.37 -5.81
CA GLU A 32 11.67 -8.49 -4.77
C GLU A 32 11.59 -7.05 -5.29
N ALA A 33 12.59 -6.58 -6.03
CA ALA A 33 12.57 -5.29 -6.70
C ALA A 33 11.38 -5.16 -7.67
N VAL A 34 11.19 -6.15 -8.55
CA VAL A 34 10.06 -6.17 -9.49
C VAL A 34 8.72 -6.21 -8.74
N LEU A 35 8.61 -7.02 -7.68
CA LEU A 35 7.41 -7.08 -6.85
C LEU A 35 7.08 -5.71 -6.25
N ILE A 36 8.05 -5.04 -5.63
CA ILE A 36 7.87 -3.71 -5.06
C ILE A 36 7.53 -2.68 -6.15
N LEU A 37 8.22 -2.68 -7.28
CA LEU A 37 7.93 -1.77 -8.38
C LEU A 37 6.50 -1.94 -8.91
N SER A 38 6.02 -3.18 -9.02
CA SER A 38 4.68 -3.48 -9.50
C SER A 38 3.55 -2.94 -8.61
N THR A 39 3.85 -2.57 -7.35
CA THR A 39 2.87 -1.90 -6.47
C THR A 39 2.36 -0.58 -7.05
N LEU A 40 3.12 0.10 -7.93
CA LEU A 40 2.68 1.30 -8.65
C LEU A 40 1.42 1.06 -9.51
N LEU A 41 1.20 -0.18 -9.94
CA LEU A 41 0.01 -0.53 -10.73
C LEU A 41 -1.28 -0.35 -9.93
N SER A 42 -1.22 -0.49 -8.60
CA SER A 42 -2.37 -0.22 -7.73
C SER A 42 -2.83 1.24 -7.77
N SER A 43 -1.90 2.19 -7.95
CA SER A 43 -2.22 3.61 -8.08
C SER A 43 -3.01 3.90 -9.36
N ILE A 44 -2.66 3.21 -10.46
CA ILE A 44 -3.37 3.34 -11.74
C ILE A 44 -4.80 2.80 -11.62
N LEU A 45 -4.95 1.61 -11.04
CA LEU A 45 -6.26 1.00 -10.78
C LEU A 45 -7.11 1.88 -9.84
N GLY A 46 -6.49 2.41 -8.77
CA GLY A 46 -7.13 3.30 -7.83
C GLY A 46 -7.62 4.59 -8.49
N LEU A 47 -6.83 5.17 -9.40
CA LEU A 47 -7.24 6.35 -10.17
C LEU A 47 -8.42 6.05 -11.11
N GLY A 48 -8.38 4.91 -11.81
CA GLY A 48 -9.48 4.47 -12.66
C GLY A 48 -10.79 4.32 -11.88
N LEU A 49 -10.77 3.61 -10.75
CA LEU A 49 -11.94 3.47 -9.87
C LEU A 49 -12.41 4.81 -9.31
N LYS A 50 -11.48 5.71 -9.03
CA LYS A 50 -11.78 7.04 -8.52
C LYS A 50 -12.55 7.90 -9.53
N MET A 51 -12.20 7.79 -10.81
CA MET A 51 -12.95 8.43 -11.89
C MET A 51 -14.31 7.77 -12.13
N LEU A 52 -14.38 6.43 -12.05
CA LEU A 52 -15.62 5.67 -12.28
C LEU A 52 -16.68 5.88 -11.20
N VAL A 53 -16.29 5.83 -9.92
CA VAL A 53 -17.24 5.94 -8.81
C VAL A 53 -17.61 7.40 -8.53
N ASN A 54 -16.70 8.33 -8.82
CA ASN A 54 -16.88 9.77 -8.68
C ASN A 54 -17.50 10.24 -7.35
N ARG A 55 -17.13 9.57 -6.24
CA ARG A 55 -17.76 9.80 -4.93
C ARG A 55 -17.38 11.15 -4.33
N PRO A 56 -18.33 11.94 -3.79
CA PRO A 56 -18.01 13.16 -3.06
C PRO A 56 -17.30 12.87 -1.73
N ARG A 57 -16.43 13.79 -1.31
CA ARG A 57 -15.72 13.74 -0.02
C ARG A 57 -16.61 14.17 1.15
N PRO A 58 -16.23 13.87 2.40
CA PRO A 58 -16.81 14.53 3.56
C PRO A 58 -16.70 16.07 3.42
N SER A 59 -17.80 16.78 3.66
CA SER A 59 -17.85 18.25 3.66
C SER A 59 -17.63 18.81 5.06
N LYS A 60 -17.21 20.09 5.15
CA LYS A 60 -17.04 20.81 6.42
C LYS A 60 -18.32 20.87 7.26
N ASP A 61 -19.47 20.78 6.59
CA ASP A 61 -20.79 20.80 7.24
C ASP A 61 -21.08 19.49 7.99
N LEU A 62 -20.36 18.41 7.66
CA LEU A 62 -20.57 17.08 8.22
C LEU A 62 -19.45 16.65 9.17
N VAL A 63 -18.21 17.12 8.95
CA VAL A 63 -17.04 16.75 9.75
C VAL A 63 -16.01 17.88 9.83
N VAL A 64 -15.18 17.87 10.88
CA VAL A 64 -14.00 18.74 10.96
C VAL A 64 -12.97 18.30 9.92
N LEU A 65 -12.69 19.16 8.93
CA LEU A 65 -11.65 18.92 7.93
C LEU A 65 -10.30 19.40 8.44
N LEU A 66 -9.37 18.47 8.62
CA LEU A 66 -7.97 18.76 8.96
C LEU A 66 -7.04 18.71 7.73
N GLU A 67 -7.53 18.22 6.59
CA GLU A 67 -6.81 18.17 5.32
C GLU A 67 -7.80 18.31 4.15
N GLU A 68 -7.68 19.38 3.35
CA GLU A 68 -8.50 19.58 2.15
C GLU A 68 -7.88 18.92 0.93
N THR A 69 -8.68 18.16 0.17
CA THR A 69 -8.24 17.53 -1.08
C THR A 69 -9.33 17.64 -2.14
N LYS A 70 -8.94 17.98 -3.37
CA LYS A 70 -9.87 18.33 -4.46
C LYS A 70 -10.32 17.14 -5.32
N PHE A 71 -9.76 15.96 -5.10
CA PHE A 71 -10.07 14.75 -5.89
C PHE A 71 -11.18 13.91 -5.25
N GLN A 72 -11.85 13.08 -6.03
CA GLN A 72 -12.94 12.19 -5.61
C GLN A 72 -12.54 11.31 -4.41
N SER A 73 -13.51 10.86 -3.60
CA SER A 73 -13.24 10.23 -2.30
C SER A 73 -12.87 8.74 -2.38
N PHE A 74 -13.58 7.98 -3.21
CA PHE A 74 -13.42 6.52 -3.28
C PHE A 74 -12.48 6.11 -4.41
N PRO A 75 -11.62 5.09 -4.25
CA PRO A 75 -11.13 4.56 -2.97
C PRO A 75 -10.09 5.52 -2.35
N SER A 76 -9.76 5.32 -1.07
CA SER A 76 -8.66 6.07 -0.46
C SER A 76 -7.30 5.64 -1.01
N GLY A 77 -6.61 6.55 -1.72
CA GLY A 77 -5.31 6.28 -2.31
C GLY A 77 -4.19 5.99 -1.29
N HIS A 78 -4.22 6.66 -0.13
CA HIS A 78 -3.24 6.39 0.94
C HIS A 78 -3.39 4.97 1.48
N VAL A 79 -4.63 4.56 1.75
CA VAL A 79 -4.93 3.22 2.29
C VAL A 79 -4.58 2.15 1.27
N LEU A 80 -4.90 2.38 -0.01
CA LEU A 80 -4.53 1.48 -1.08
C LEU A 80 -3.00 1.33 -1.15
N PHE A 81 -2.26 2.43 -1.11
CA PHE A 81 -0.78 2.40 -1.08
C PHE A 81 -0.25 1.63 0.14
N TYR A 82 -0.67 1.97 1.36
CA TYR A 82 -0.21 1.29 2.57
C TYR A 82 -0.48 -0.21 2.51
N THR A 83 -1.68 -0.59 2.08
CA THR A 83 -2.07 -2.01 2.00
C THR A 83 -1.22 -2.76 0.99
N VAL A 84 -1.05 -2.21 -0.22
CA VAL A 84 -0.33 -2.90 -1.31
C VAL A 84 1.18 -2.93 -1.06
N PHE A 85 1.78 -1.79 -0.67
CA PHE A 85 3.21 -1.70 -0.41
C PHE A 85 3.63 -2.53 0.82
N CYS A 86 2.95 -2.35 1.95
CA CYS A 86 3.26 -3.13 3.15
C CYS A 86 2.89 -4.62 2.97
N GLY A 87 1.83 -4.94 2.23
CA GLY A 87 1.50 -6.32 1.86
C GLY A 87 2.61 -7.00 1.04
N ALA A 88 3.14 -6.31 0.03
CA ALA A 88 4.28 -6.79 -0.74
C ALA A 88 5.54 -6.98 0.12
N LEU A 89 5.84 -6.05 1.04
CA LEU A 89 6.93 -6.21 2.01
C LEU A 89 6.72 -7.42 2.92
N ILE A 90 5.51 -7.64 3.43
CA ILE A 90 5.18 -8.81 4.26
C ILE A 90 5.45 -10.11 3.48
N LEU A 91 5.08 -10.20 2.20
CA LEU A 91 5.39 -11.35 1.36
C LEU A 91 6.90 -11.62 1.27
N ILE A 92 7.70 -10.57 1.04
CA ILE A 92 9.17 -10.67 0.99
C ILE A 92 9.73 -11.13 2.34
N ILE A 93 9.28 -10.54 3.44
CA ILE A 93 9.72 -10.87 4.81
C ILE A 93 9.42 -12.33 5.14
N LEU A 94 8.21 -12.80 4.83
CA LEU A 94 7.80 -14.18 5.10
C LEU A 94 8.66 -15.18 4.34
N ARG A 95 8.95 -14.90 3.06
CA ARG A 95 9.76 -15.77 2.19
C ARG A 95 11.27 -15.70 2.46
N SER A 96 11.76 -14.62 3.05
CA SER A 96 13.20 -14.46 3.31
C SER A 96 13.73 -15.51 4.30
N LYS A 97 14.73 -16.28 3.88
CA LYS A 97 15.44 -17.25 4.75
C LYS A 97 16.51 -16.57 5.62
N ALA A 98 16.93 -15.35 5.26
CA ALA A 98 17.99 -14.63 5.96
C ALA A 98 17.52 -13.91 7.24
N ILE A 99 16.22 -13.65 7.37
CA ILE A 99 15.66 -12.90 8.50
C ILE A 99 15.22 -13.86 9.61
N LYS A 100 15.72 -13.64 10.83
CA LYS A 100 15.33 -14.42 12.02
C LYS A 100 13.85 -14.21 12.37
N ASN A 101 13.17 -15.24 12.89
CA ASN A 101 11.72 -15.21 13.18
C ASN A 101 11.28 -14.03 14.07
N LYS A 102 12.05 -13.68 15.11
CA LYS A 102 11.75 -12.53 15.98
C LYS A 102 11.75 -11.20 15.19
N ILE A 103 12.70 -11.04 14.27
CA ILE A 103 12.80 -9.86 13.41
C ILE A 103 11.65 -9.86 12.39
N LYS A 104 11.31 -11.02 11.81
CA LYS A 104 10.14 -11.13 10.90
C LYS A 104 8.87 -10.64 11.59
N LEU A 105 8.61 -11.11 12.82
CA LEU A 105 7.44 -10.71 13.59
C LEU A 105 7.40 -9.19 13.81
N PHE A 106 8.53 -8.60 14.21
CA PHE A 106 8.63 -7.15 14.39
C PHE A 106 8.37 -6.35 13.11
N LEU A 107 8.95 -6.77 11.98
CA LEU A 107 8.77 -6.11 10.69
C LEU A 107 7.32 -6.23 10.18
N ILE A 108 6.71 -7.40 10.35
CA ILE A 108 5.30 -7.62 9.99
C ILE A 108 4.39 -6.77 10.89
N ALA A 109 4.63 -6.74 12.20
CA ALA A 109 3.88 -5.90 13.13
C ALA A 109 3.99 -4.41 12.78
N THR A 110 5.19 -3.96 12.36
CA THR A 110 5.39 -2.60 11.86
C THR A 110 4.56 -2.33 10.61
N CYS A 111 4.57 -3.22 9.63
CA CYS A 111 3.77 -3.12 8.40
C CYS A 111 2.26 -3.04 8.70
N LEU A 112 1.76 -3.93 9.56
CA LEU A 112 0.37 -3.95 9.98
C LEU A 112 -0.03 -2.67 10.74
N SER A 113 0.87 -2.15 11.58
CA SER A 113 0.67 -0.89 12.28
C SER A 113 0.58 0.29 11.31
N VAL A 114 1.43 0.35 10.28
CA VAL A 114 1.36 1.39 9.23
C VAL A 114 0.02 1.32 8.50
N ILE A 115 -0.42 0.13 8.10
CA ILE A 115 -1.74 -0.06 7.46
C ILE A 115 -2.85 0.44 8.38
N PHE A 116 -2.86 0.01 9.64
CA PHE A 116 -3.92 0.34 10.59
C PHE A 116 -3.96 1.84 10.92
N PHE A 117 -2.87 2.40 11.47
CA PHE A 117 -2.83 3.79 11.89
C PHE A 117 -2.89 4.75 10.69
N GLY A 118 -2.30 4.37 9.55
CA GLY A 118 -2.44 5.11 8.29
C GLY A 118 -3.89 5.17 7.83
N SER A 119 -4.63 4.07 7.93
CA SER A 119 -6.05 4.01 7.58
C SER A 119 -6.93 4.83 8.52
N VAL A 120 -6.75 4.66 9.83
CA VAL A 120 -7.48 5.43 10.86
C VAL A 120 -7.24 6.93 10.69
N SER A 121 -6.00 7.33 10.36
CA SER A 121 -5.67 8.74 10.13
C SER A 121 -6.53 9.37 9.04
N ARG A 122 -6.96 8.61 8.01
CA ARG A 122 -7.74 9.18 6.90
C ARG A 122 -9.18 9.52 7.27
N VAL A 123 -9.77 8.74 8.16
CA VAL A 123 -11.08 9.04 8.74
C VAL A 123 -10.96 10.17 9.75
N TYR A 124 -9.96 10.09 10.65
CA TYR A 124 -9.74 11.09 11.69
C TYR A 124 -9.50 12.50 11.13
N LEU A 125 -8.75 12.62 10.03
CA LEU A 125 -8.49 13.91 9.38
C LEU A 125 -9.68 14.46 8.59
N GLY A 126 -10.81 13.73 8.55
CA GLY A 126 -12.01 14.11 7.79
C GLY A 126 -11.84 13.96 6.27
N ALA A 127 -10.76 13.35 5.80
CA ALA A 127 -10.46 13.32 4.36
C ALA A 127 -11.23 12.23 3.61
N HIS A 128 -11.63 11.15 4.27
CA HIS A 128 -12.29 10.02 3.65
C HIS A 128 -13.40 9.46 4.54
N TRP A 129 -14.46 8.95 3.90
CA TRP A 129 -15.46 8.15 4.58
C TRP A 129 -14.84 6.81 5.02
N PHE A 130 -15.37 6.23 6.09
CA PHE A 130 -14.94 4.90 6.54
C PHE A 130 -15.03 3.84 5.41
N THR A 131 -16.07 3.89 4.58
CA THR A 131 -16.23 2.97 3.44
C THR A 131 -15.21 3.18 2.32
N ASP A 132 -14.64 4.38 2.16
CA ASP A 132 -13.53 4.61 1.21
C ASP A 132 -12.26 3.90 1.67
N VAL A 133 -12.02 3.90 2.99
CA VAL A 133 -10.90 3.24 3.64
C VAL A 133 -11.07 1.72 3.55
N LEU A 134 -12.25 1.21 3.90
CA LEU A 134 -12.54 -0.22 3.83
C LEU A 134 -12.45 -0.75 2.40
N GLY A 135 -13.03 -0.05 1.43
CA GLY A 135 -12.97 -0.45 0.02
C GLY A 135 -11.54 -0.44 -0.53
N ALA A 136 -10.74 0.57 -0.16
CA ALA A 136 -9.32 0.62 -0.52
C ALA A 136 -8.50 -0.53 0.09
N PHE A 137 -8.78 -0.89 1.35
CA PHE A 137 -8.12 -2.01 2.02
C PHE A 137 -8.45 -3.34 1.34
N VAL A 138 -9.74 -3.61 1.08
CA VAL A 138 -10.17 -4.85 0.40
C VAL A 138 -9.55 -4.96 -1.00
N LEU A 139 -9.60 -3.87 -1.78
CA LEU A 139 -8.95 -3.81 -3.09
C LEU A 139 -7.44 -4.05 -2.99
N GLY A 140 -6.77 -3.43 -2.01
CA GLY A 140 -5.34 -3.59 -1.80
C GLY A 140 -4.96 -5.02 -1.46
N VAL A 141 -5.71 -5.68 -0.56
CA VAL A 141 -5.51 -7.09 -0.23
C VAL A 141 -5.67 -7.96 -1.48
N PHE A 142 -6.70 -7.74 -2.29
CA PHE A 142 -6.92 -8.48 -3.53
C PHE A 142 -5.73 -8.35 -4.51
N ILE A 143 -5.21 -7.12 -4.69
CA ILE A 143 -4.03 -6.86 -5.51
C ILE A 143 -2.80 -7.60 -4.96
N VAL A 144 -2.56 -7.55 -3.65
CA VAL A 144 -1.43 -8.24 -3.00
C VAL A 144 -1.51 -9.75 -3.18
N LEU A 145 -2.71 -10.34 -3.13
CA LEU A 145 -2.90 -11.77 -3.36
C LEU A 145 -2.53 -12.16 -4.80
N ILE A 146 -2.96 -11.37 -5.79
CA ILE A 146 -2.58 -11.59 -7.20
C ILE A 146 -1.07 -11.46 -7.39
N MET A 147 -0.47 -10.39 -6.86
CA MET A 147 0.97 -10.17 -6.91
C MET A 147 1.74 -11.32 -6.22
N GLY A 148 1.25 -11.78 -5.08
CA GLY A 148 1.81 -12.90 -4.33
C GLY A 148 1.75 -14.22 -5.08
N TYR A 149 0.64 -14.50 -5.78
CA TYR A 149 0.49 -15.67 -6.64
C TYR A 149 1.61 -15.72 -7.68
N PHE A 150 1.78 -14.66 -8.49
CA PHE A 150 2.83 -14.60 -9.51
C PHE A 150 4.23 -14.60 -8.92
N TYR A 151 4.43 -13.95 -7.77
CA TYR A 151 5.70 -13.94 -7.08
C TYR A 151 6.11 -15.34 -6.64
N ILE A 152 5.18 -16.12 -6.07
CA ILE A 152 5.46 -17.48 -5.57
C ILE A 152 5.57 -18.48 -6.73
N GLU A 153 4.70 -18.39 -7.75
CA GLU A 153 4.74 -19.28 -8.92
C GLU A 153 6.08 -19.19 -9.65
N LYS A 154 6.58 -17.96 -9.85
CA LYS A 154 7.90 -17.73 -10.43
C LYS A 154 9.05 -18.22 -9.55
N GLU A 155 8.82 -18.47 -8.26
CA GLU A 155 9.81 -19.09 -7.37
C GLU A 155 9.96 -20.57 -7.65
N LYS A 156 8.83 -21.27 -7.81
CA LYS A 156 8.79 -22.71 -8.09
C LYS A 156 9.50 -23.02 -9.41
N ASN A 157 9.18 -22.27 -10.46
CA ASN A 157 9.77 -22.48 -11.79
C ASN A 157 11.29 -22.25 -11.83
N VAL A 158 11.84 -21.42 -10.93
CA VAL A 158 13.30 -21.21 -10.83
C VAL A 158 13.97 -22.31 -10.02
N SER A 159 13.28 -22.95 -9.08
CA SER A 159 13.82 -24.07 -8.31
C SER A 159 13.79 -25.43 -9.03
N GLU A 160 13.04 -25.53 -10.12
CA GLU A 160 12.89 -26.76 -10.92
C GLU A 160 13.87 -26.84 -12.12
N ILE A 161 14.73 -25.83 -12.31
CA ILE A 161 15.76 -25.73 -13.37
C ILE A 161 17.15 -25.81 -12.72
#